data_AF-A0A0F9VD50-F1
#
_entry.id   AF-A0A0F9VD50-F1
#
_cell.length_a   1.000
_cell.length_b   1.000
_cell.length_c   1.000
_cell.angle_alpha   90.00
_cell.angle_beta   90.00
_cell.angle_gamma   90.00
#
_symmetry.space_group_name_H-M   'P 1'
#
loop_
_entity.id
_entity.type
_entity.pdbx_description
1 polymer ?
#
loop_
_entity_poly.entity_id
_entity_poly.type
_entity_poly.pdbx_seq_one_letter_code
_entity_poly.pdbx_strand_id
1 'polypeptide(L)'
;MDRPENQQDTSARNSSEGTKGTSEQPETFTKEEVAEAAKKAAEDALSAAGRTAKNFEQREGAIKAEREKMAQEQKAKDEAELEDAREDDDKLSRIKARQKARDTATELAKTTSELEVEKAKTKEAQEVGATHTKEQNAREVASRLGVNADTLIKFTDGSVKAMEELAKSLSKKTETKTLLSDSSKTAGGVQMADSSGGKMLSGFEQLHK
;
A
#
# COMPACT_ATOMS: atom_id res chain seq x y z
N MET A 1 -19.74 11.20 -40.03
CA MET A 1 -18.28 11.01 -39.90
C MET A 1 -17.74 12.38 -39.55
N ASP A 2 -17.66 12.70 -38.25
CA ASP A 2 -17.19 14.00 -37.77
C ASP A 2 -16.10 13.75 -36.74
N ARG A 3 -14.89 14.17 -37.09
CA ARG A 3 -13.66 14.05 -36.31
C ARG A 3 -13.13 15.46 -36.13
N PRO A 4 -12.94 15.99 -34.92
CA PRO A 4 -12.21 17.23 -34.77
C PRO A 4 -10.70 16.93 -34.79
N GLU A 5 -10.03 17.57 -35.74
CA GLU A 5 -8.60 17.57 -35.95
C GLU A 5 -7.85 18.27 -34.82
N ASN A 6 -6.70 17.69 -34.55
CA ASN A 6 -5.66 18.11 -33.63
C ASN A 6 -4.90 19.30 -34.24
N GLN A 7 -4.90 20.47 -33.60
CA GLN A 7 -3.97 21.56 -33.91
C GLN A 7 -3.03 21.79 -32.73
N GLN A 8 -1.86 21.17 -32.80
CA GLN A 8 -0.66 21.61 -32.08
C GLN A 8 -0.02 22.73 -32.89
N ASP A 9 -0.06 23.95 -32.39
CA ASP A 9 0.72 25.05 -32.94
C ASP A 9 2.05 25.12 -32.18
N THR A 10 3.13 24.80 -32.88
CA THR A 10 4.51 24.93 -32.41
C THR A 10 5.23 25.89 -33.35
N SER A 11 5.46 27.12 -32.90
CA SER A 11 6.42 28.00 -33.55
C SER A 11 7.16 28.83 -32.50
N ALA A 12 8.44 28.49 -32.37
CA ALA A 12 9.44 29.15 -31.55
C ALA A 12 9.96 30.45 -32.18
N ARG A 13 10.77 31.17 -31.37
CA ARG A 13 11.69 32.32 -31.65
C ARG A 13 11.05 33.71 -31.65
N ASN A 14 11.58 34.77 -31.03
CA ASN A 14 12.86 35.17 -30.40
C ASN A 14 12.49 36.22 -29.29
N SER A 15 13.31 36.76 -28.38
CA SER A 15 14.75 37.02 -28.29
C SER A 15 15.15 37.20 -26.82
N SER A 16 16.40 36.86 -26.52
CA SER A 16 17.14 37.27 -25.32
C SER A 16 17.40 38.77 -25.34
N GLU A 17 17.06 39.50 -24.26
CA GLU A 17 17.84 40.62 -23.73
C GLU A 17 17.19 41.16 -22.43
N GLY A 18 17.99 41.33 -21.37
CA GLY A 18 17.63 42.21 -20.25
C GLY A 18 17.58 41.59 -18.85
N THR A 19 18.73 41.24 -18.30
CA THR A 19 18.96 41.01 -16.87
C THR A 19 18.43 42.15 -15.99
N LYS A 20 17.50 41.84 -15.09
CA LYS A 20 17.36 42.52 -13.79
C LYS A 20 17.32 41.45 -12.71
N GLY A 21 18.41 41.34 -11.95
CA GLY A 21 18.52 40.42 -10.84
C GLY A 21 17.48 40.74 -9.77
N THR A 22 16.44 39.92 -9.69
CA THR A 22 15.73 39.68 -8.44
C THR A 22 16.62 38.78 -7.61
N SER A 23 17.20 39.34 -6.55
CA SER A 23 17.85 38.60 -5.47
C SER A 23 16.88 37.55 -4.94
N GLU A 24 17.00 36.31 -5.42
CA GLU A 24 16.33 35.13 -4.89
C GLU A 24 16.90 34.85 -3.50
N GLN A 25 16.36 35.51 -2.47
CA GLN A 25 16.48 34.97 -1.12
C GLN A 25 15.68 33.66 -1.09
N PRO A 26 16.27 32.52 -0.68
CA PRO A 26 15.51 31.31 -0.48
C PRO A 26 14.48 31.59 0.62
N GLU A 27 13.18 31.56 0.29
CA GLU A 27 12.11 31.57 1.28
C GLU A 27 12.30 30.34 2.18
N THR A 28 12.89 30.55 3.34
CA THR A 28 13.03 29.50 4.35
C THR A 28 11.71 29.39 5.09
N PHE A 29 10.86 28.46 4.66
CA PHE A 29 9.64 28.12 5.39
C PHE A 29 9.99 27.77 6.84
N THR A 30 9.25 28.37 7.77
CA THR A 30 9.35 28.04 9.19
C THR A 30 8.85 26.60 9.40
N LYS A 31 9.37 25.93 10.44
CA LYS A 31 8.96 24.55 10.76
C LYS A 31 7.44 24.43 10.99
N GLU A 32 6.82 25.52 11.45
CA GLU A 32 5.38 25.63 11.69
C GLU A 32 4.60 25.65 10.38
N GLU A 33 5.04 26.42 9.38
CA GLU A 33 4.43 26.46 8.04
C GLU A 33 4.54 25.11 7.32
N VAL A 34 5.68 24.40 7.45
CA VAL A 34 5.84 23.05 6.89
C VAL A 34 4.91 22.05 7.59
N ALA A 35 4.77 22.15 8.91
CA ALA A 35 3.88 21.28 9.67
C ALA A 35 2.41 21.53 9.36
N GLU A 36 2.00 22.80 9.17
CA GLU A 36 0.64 23.16 8.79
C GLU A 36 0.32 22.76 7.36
N ALA A 37 1.26 22.95 6.42
CA ALA A 37 1.13 22.46 5.05
C ALA A 37 1.02 20.92 5.00
N ALA A 38 1.82 20.21 5.80
CA ALA A 38 1.73 18.75 5.90
C ALA A 38 0.39 18.26 6.48
N LYS A 39 -0.13 18.94 7.49
CA LYS A 39 -1.47 18.64 8.05
C LYS A 39 -2.57 18.87 7.03
N LYS A 40 -2.56 20.02 6.36
CA LYS A 40 -3.54 20.35 5.31
C LYS A 40 -3.48 19.35 4.16
N ALA A 41 -2.29 18.97 3.71
CA ALA A 41 -2.12 17.95 2.69
C ALA A 41 -2.66 16.57 3.13
N ALA A 42 -2.45 16.19 4.39
CA ALA A 42 -3.01 14.96 4.94
C ALA A 42 -4.55 15.00 5.02
N GLU A 43 -5.13 16.11 5.47
CA GLU A 43 -6.58 16.31 5.53
C GLU A 43 -7.23 16.31 4.13
N ASP A 44 -6.61 17.00 3.16
CA ASP A 44 -7.06 17.01 1.77
C ASP A 44 -6.97 15.61 1.14
N ALA A 45 -5.88 14.88 1.41
CA ALA A 45 -5.71 13.50 0.97
C ALA A 45 -6.78 12.57 1.58
N LEU A 46 -7.07 12.70 2.88
CA LEU A 46 -8.11 11.93 3.55
C LEU A 46 -9.51 12.26 3.02
N SER A 47 -9.79 13.54 2.76
CA SER A 47 -11.06 13.99 2.17
C SER A 47 -11.23 13.45 0.74
N ALA A 48 -10.17 13.48 -0.07
CA ALA A 48 -10.15 12.91 -1.41
C ALA A 48 -10.33 11.38 -1.36
N ALA A 49 -9.66 10.70 -0.43
CA ALA A 49 -9.82 9.26 -0.19
C ALA A 49 -11.26 8.90 0.21
N GLY A 50 -11.89 9.68 1.10
CA GLY A 50 -13.28 9.46 1.50
C GLY A 50 -14.28 9.65 0.35
N ARG A 51 -14.07 10.67 -0.49
CA ARG A 51 -14.90 10.87 -1.69
C ARG A 51 -14.72 9.76 -2.72
N THR A 52 -13.50 9.30 -2.93
CA THR A 52 -13.22 8.19 -3.84
C THR A 52 -13.82 6.88 -3.34
N ALA A 53 -13.68 6.56 -2.05
CA ALA A 53 -14.33 5.40 -1.43
C ALA A 53 -15.85 5.40 -1.64
N LYS A 54 -16.52 6.52 -1.36
CA LYS A 54 -17.97 6.66 -1.60
C LYS A 54 -18.34 6.48 -3.07
N ASN A 55 -17.55 7.02 -3.99
CA ASN A 55 -17.79 6.83 -5.43
C ASN A 55 -17.60 5.36 -5.85
N PHE A 56 -16.63 4.65 -5.27
CA PHE A 56 -16.45 3.22 -5.50
C PHE A 56 -17.64 2.42 -4.98
N GLU A 57 -18.08 2.65 -3.75
CA GLU A 57 -19.26 1.99 -3.18
C GLU A 57 -20.52 2.19 -4.03
N GLN A 58 -20.75 3.42 -4.50
CA GLN A 58 -21.88 3.72 -5.38
C GLN A 58 -21.79 2.98 -6.71
N ARG A 59 -20.60 2.93 -7.33
CA ARG A 59 -20.38 2.19 -8.57
C ARG A 59 -20.55 0.69 -8.37
N GLU A 60 -20.01 0.14 -7.30
CA GLU A 60 -20.19 -1.28 -6.98
C GLU A 60 -21.65 -1.63 -6.72
N GLY A 61 -22.37 -0.78 -6.00
CA GLY A 61 -23.82 -0.94 -5.79
C GLY A 61 -24.59 -0.92 -7.12
N ALA A 62 -24.28 0.03 -8.01
CA ALA A 62 -24.90 0.11 -9.33
C ALA A 62 -24.60 -1.13 -10.19
N ILE A 63 -23.35 -1.60 -10.20
CA ILE A 63 -22.94 -2.81 -10.95
C ILE A 63 -23.65 -4.04 -10.39
N LYS A 64 -23.77 -4.17 -9.07
CA LYS A 64 -24.52 -5.29 -8.44
C LYS A 64 -25.98 -5.26 -8.84
N ALA A 65 -26.64 -4.10 -8.73
CA ALA A 65 -28.04 -3.96 -9.12
C ALA A 65 -28.27 -4.25 -10.62
N GLU A 66 -27.38 -3.80 -11.49
CA GLU A 66 -27.44 -4.08 -12.93
C GLU A 66 -27.28 -5.59 -13.22
N ARG A 67 -26.32 -6.25 -12.55
CA ARG A 67 -26.12 -7.70 -12.66
C ARG A 67 -27.32 -8.49 -12.18
N GLU A 68 -27.94 -8.09 -11.07
CA GLU A 68 -29.16 -8.71 -10.56
C GLU A 68 -30.32 -8.56 -11.55
N LYS A 69 -30.49 -7.37 -12.13
CA LYS A 69 -31.50 -7.13 -13.16
C LYS A 69 -31.28 -8.02 -14.39
N MET A 70 -30.06 -8.08 -14.90
CA MET A 70 -29.72 -8.96 -16.04
C MET A 70 -29.98 -10.43 -15.71
N ALA A 71 -29.66 -10.88 -14.49
CA ALA A 71 -29.92 -12.25 -14.06
C ALA A 71 -31.43 -12.55 -13.97
N GLN A 72 -32.24 -11.61 -13.48
CA GLN A 72 -33.70 -11.75 -13.45
C GLN A 72 -34.30 -11.79 -14.86
N GLU A 73 -33.87 -10.90 -15.74
CA GLU A 73 -34.33 -10.89 -17.14
C GLU A 73 -33.95 -12.18 -17.87
N GLN A 74 -32.76 -12.72 -17.60
CA GLN A 74 -32.32 -13.97 -18.18
C GLN A 74 -33.18 -15.15 -17.69
N LYS A 75 -33.47 -15.22 -16.39
CA LYS A 75 -34.37 -16.24 -15.82
C LYS A 75 -35.77 -16.17 -16.42
N ALA A 76 -36.34 -14.97 -16.54
CA ALA A 76 -37.66 -14.79 -17.13
C ALA A 76 -37.71 -15.25 -18.59
N LYS A 77 -36.65 -14.99 -19.37
CA LYS A 77 -36.53 -15.51 -20.74
C LYS A 77 -36.41 -17.03 -20.77
N ASP A 78 -35.56 -17.58 -19.91
CA ASP A 78 -35.34 -19.03 -19.83
C ASP A 78 -36.63 -19.77 -19.39
N GLU A 79 -37.44 -19.18 -18.52
CA GLU A 79 -38.76 -19.69 -18.12
C GLU A 79 -39.79 -19.62 -19.26
N ALA A 80 -39.86 -18.49 -19.96
CA ALA A 80 -40.75 -18.34 -21.12
C ALA A 80 -40.43 -19.34 -22.23
N GLU A 81 -39.14 -19.56 -22.54
CA GLU A 81 -38.72 -20.56 -23.52
C GLU A 81 -39.11 -21.99 -23.12
N LEU A 82 -39.08 -22.32 -21.82
CA LEU A 82 -39.50 -23.63 -21.31
C LEU A 82 -41.02 -23.82 -21.41
N GLU A 83 -41.79 -22.76 -21.17
CA GLU A 83 -43.25 -22.79 -21.27
C GLU A 83 -43.71 -22.91 -22.74
N ASP A 84 -43.06 -22.18 -23.66
CA ASP A 84 -43.33 -22.26 -25.10
C ASP A 84 -43.00 -23.65 -25.68
N ALA A 85 -42.00 -24.34 -25.13
CA ALA A 85 -41.58 -25.67 -25.56
C ALA A 85 -42.26 -26.82 -24.79
N ARG A 86 -43.25 -26.54 -23.95
CA ARG A 86 -43.84 -27.52 -23.02
C ARG A 86 -44.44 -28.75 -23.70
N GLU A 87 -44.95 -28.59 -24.91
CA GLU A 87 -45.61 -29.67 -25.68
C GLU A 87 -44.66 -30.38 -26.66
N ASP A 88 -43.40 -29.95 -26.76
CA ASP A 88 -42.39 -30.47 -27.70
C ASP A 88 -41.16 -30.97 -26.94
N ASP A 89 -41.13 -32.28 -26.64
CA ASP A 89 -40.08 -32.93 -25.87
C ASP A 89 -38.67 -32.74 -26.49
N ASP A 90 -38.58 -32.74 -27.82
CA ASP A 90 -37.32 -32.57 -28.53
C ASP A 90 -36.78 -31.15 -28.34
N LYS A 91 -37.62 -30.13 -28.45
CA LYS A 91 -37.24 -28.73 -28.18
C LYS A 91 -36.91 -28.52 -26.71
N LEU A 92 -37.70 -29.07 -25.80
CA LEU A 92 -37.51 -28.95 -24.36
C LEU A 92 -36.17 -29.55 -23.91
N SER A 93 -35.78 -30.71 -24.47
CA SER A 93 -34.48 -31.32 -24.19
C SER A 93 -33.30 -30.43 -24.64
N ARG A 94 -33.41 -29.81 -25.82
CA ARG A 94 -32.38 -28.92 -26.37
C ARG A 94 -32.24 -27.64 -25.55
N ILE A 95 -33.35 -27.04 -25.13
CA ILE A 95 -33.36 -25.84 -24.28
C ILE A 95 -32.70 -26.14 -22.94
N LYS A 96 -33.09 -27.24 -22.28
CA LYS A 96 -32.47 -27.67 -21.01
C LYS A 96 -30.97 -27.95 -21.15
N ALA A 97 -30.55 -28.60 -22.23
CA ALA A 97 -29.14 -28.86 -22.50
C ALA A 97 -28.35 -27.54 -22.66
N ARG A 98 -28.92 -26.56 -23.37
CA ARG A 98 -28.32 -25.24 -23.56
C ARG A 98 -28.21 -24.45 -22.25
N GLN A 99 -29.27 -24.44 -21.44
CA GLN A 99 -29.27 -23.79 -20.12
C GLN A 99 -28.20 -24.41 -19.22
N LYS A 100 -28.17 -25.75 -19.12
CA LYS A 100 -27.14 -26.47 -18.36
C LYS A 100 -25.72 -26.14 -18.84
N ALA A 101 -25.49 -26.08 -20.16
CA ALA A 101 -24.19 -25.70 -20.69
C ALA A 101 -23.79 -24.27 -20.26
N ARG A 102 -24.72 -23.32 -20.31
CA ARG A 102 -24.48 -21.94 -19.85
C ARG A 102 -24.16 -21.87 -18.35
N ASP A 103 -24.90 -22.61 -17.53
CA ASP A 103 -24.68 -22.66 -16.07
C ASP A 103 -23.30 -23.23 -15.75
N THR A 104 -22.94 -24.36 -16.36
CA THR A 104 -21.61 -24.98 -16.18
C THR A 104 -20.48 -24.07 -16.63
N ALA A 105 -20.65 -23.32 -17.72
CA ALA A 105 -19.67 -22.34 -18.19
C ALA A 105 -19.52 -21.17 -17.20
N THR A 106 -20.62 -20.72 -16.59
CA THR A 106 -20.62 -19.65 -15.59
C THR A 106 -19.94 -20.10 -14.29
N GLU A 107 -20.22 -21.31 -13.83
CA GLU A 107 -19.56 -21.93 -12.68
C GLU A 107 -18.05 -22.12 -12.93
N LEU A 108 -17.69 -22.58 -14.13
CA LEU A 108 -16.28 -22.71 -14.51
C LEU A 108 -15.60 -21.34 -14.48
N ALA A 109 -16.18 -20.31 -15.09
CA ALA A 109 -15.61 -18.97 -15.09
C ALA A 109 -15.44 -18.40 -13.67
N LYS A 110 -16.41 -18.66 -12.78
CA LYS A 110 -16.34 -18.27 -11.36
C LYS A 110 -15.18 -18.98 -10.65
N THR A 111 -15.11 -20.30 -10.76
CA THR A 111 -14.05 -21.09 -10.10
C THR A 111 -12.66 -20.77 -10.64
N THR A 112 -12.51 -20.49 -11.94
CA THR A 112 -11.23 -20.05 -12.50
C THR A 112 -10.79 -18.70 -11.95
N SER A 113 -11.72 -17.75 -11.81
CA SER A 113 -11.44 -16.43 -11.23
C SER A 113 -11.05 -16.52 -9.75
N GLU A 114 -11.78 -17.32 -8.96
CA GLU A 114 -11.45 -17.56 -7.55
C GLU A 114 -10.06 -18.18 -7.39
N LEU A 115 -9.75 -19.17 -8.23
CA LEU A 115 -8.44 -19.84 -8.24
C LEU A 115 -7.30 -18.90 -8.65
N GLU A 116 -7.53 -17.99 -9.60
CA GLU A 116 -6.55 -16.96 -9.96
C GLU A 116 -6.28 -15.98 -8.81
N VAL A 117 -7.32 -15.55 -8.09
CA VAL A 117 -7.20 -14.71 -6.90
C VAL A 117 -6.43 -15.43 -5.80
N GLU A 118 -6.71 -16.71 -5.55
CA GLU A 118 -5.96 -17.51 -4.58
C GLU A 118 -4.51 -17.72 -5.00
N LYS A 119 -4.24 -17.96 -6.29
CA LYS A 119 -2.88 -18.02 -6.82
C LYS A 119 -2.12 -16.71 -6.63
N ALA A 120 -2.78 -15.57 -6.82
CA ALA A 120 -2.16 -14.27 -6.58
C ALA A 120 -1.82 -14.08 -5.09
N LYS A 121 -2.78 -14.36 -4.19
CA LYS A 121 -2.57 -14.27 -2.73
C LYS A 121 -1.48 -15.20 -2.24
N THR A 122 -1.42 -16.43 -2.75
CA THR A 122 -0.40 -17.41 -2.36
C THR A 122 0.98 -17.00 -2.84
N LYS A 123 1.11 -16.45 -4.06
CA LYS A 123 2.37 -15.86 -4.54
C LYS A 123 2.82 -14.70 -3.66
N GLU A 124 1.92 -13.77 -3.35
CA GLU A 124 2.23 -12.64 -2.46
C GLU A 124 2.67 -13.12 -1.08
N ALA A 125 1.96 -14.08 -0.49
CA ALA A 125 2.34 -14.68 0.79
C ALA A 125 3.71 -15.40 0.74
N GLN A 126 4.01 -16.07 -0.38
CA GLN A 126 5.32 -16.70 -0.59
C GLN A 126 6.44 -15.66 -0.73
N GLU A 127 6.20 -14.56 -1.43
CA GLU A 127 7.16 -13.46 -1.57
C GLU A 127 7.43 -12.80 -0.22
N VAL A 128 6.40 -12.49 0.56
CA VAL A 128 6.53 -11.95 1.93
C VAL A 128 7.23 -12.96 2.87
N GLY A 129 6.91 -14.24 2.74
CA GLY A 129 7.60 -15.29 3.48
C GLY A 129 9.09 -15.35 3.14
N ALA A 130 9.43 -15.31 1.85
CA ALA A 130 10.81 -15.34 1.38
C ALA A 130 11.61 -14.10 1.82
N THR A 131 11.01 -12.90 1.78
CA THR A 131 11.68 -11.68 2.28
C THR A 131 11.91 -11.78 3.79
N HIS A 132 10.94 -12.25 4.57
CA HIS A 132 11.10 -12.41 6.02
C HIS A 132 12.17 -13.46 6.36
N THR A 133 12.19 -14.61 5.69
CA THR A 133 13.24 -15.62 5.89
C THR A 133 14.61 -15.07 5.53
N LYS A 134 14.71 -14.34 4.42
CA LYS A 134 15.96 -13.67 4.01
C LYS A 134 16.43 -12.66 5.05
N GLU A 135 15.53 -11.84 5.59
CA GLU A 135 15.87 -10.89 6.67
C GLU A 135 16.33 -11.60 7.94
N GLN A 136 15.63 -12.66 8.35
CA GLN A 136 16.00 -13.42 9.54
C GLN A 136 17.38 -14.05 9.39
N ASN A 137 17.65 -14.74 8.29
CA ASN A 137 18.95 -15.32 7.98
C ASN A 137 20.05 -14.25 7.98
N ALA A 138 19.79 -13.09 7.37
CA ALA A 138 20.75 -12.00 7.33
C ALA A 138 21.05 -11.44 8.72
N ARG A 139 20.05 -11.28 9.59
CA ARG A 139 20.23 -10.83 10.97
C ARG A 139 21.03 -11.83 11.80
N GLU A 140 20.76 -13.12 11.65
CA GLU A 140 21.49 -14.18 12.35
C GLU A 140 22.98 -14.22 11.94
N VAL A 141 23.25 -14.21 10.63
CA VAL A 141 24.63 -14.20 10.09
C VAL A 141 25.35 -12.91 10.45
N ALA A 142 24.69 -11.76 10.31
CA ALA A 142 25.25 -10.46 10.66
C ALA A 142 25.61 -10.36 12.14
N SER A 143 24.75 -10.87 13.03
CA SER A 143 25.02 -10.91 14.47
C SER A 143 26.20 -11.81 14.81
N ARG A 144 26.29 -12.98 14.17
CA ARG A 144 27.37 -13.94 14.44
C ARG A 144 28.74 -13.49 13.92
N LEU A 145 28.78 -12.82 12.75
CA LEU A 145 30.02 -12.41 12.10
C LEU A 145 30.35 -10.93 12.30
N GLY A 146 29.47 -10.17 12.97
CA GLY A 146 29.63 -8.77 13.25
C GLY A 146 29.64 -7.91 11.99
N VAL A 147 28.77 -8.17 11.01
CA VAL A 147 28.67 -7.40 9.76
C VAL A 147 27.31 -6.68 9.65
N ASN A 148 27.10 -5.87 8.60
CA ASN A 148 25.82 -5.20 8.39
C ASN A 148 24.80 -6.11 7.68
N ALA A 149 23.64 -6.35 8.30
CA ALA A 149 22.56 -7.17 7.75
C ALA A 149 22.02 -6.61 6.43
N ASP A 150 21.92 -5.29 6.28
CA ASP A 150 21.40 -4.66 5.05
C ASP A 150 22.27 -4.96 3.84
N THR A 151 23.58 -5.07 4.05
CA THR A 151 24.54 -5.43 3.00
C THR A 151 24.36 -6.89 2.59
N LEU A 152 24.10 -7.79 3.54
CA LEU A 152 23.82 -9.19 3.24
C LEU A 152 22.50 -9.35 2.48
N ILE A 153 21.45 -8.61 2.85
CA ILE A 153 20.15 -8.67 2.17
C ILE A 153 20.26 -8.17 0.72
N LYS A 154 21.03 -7.11 0.45
CA LYS A 154 21.15 -6.51 -0.89
C LYS A 154 21.94 -7.37 -1.88
N PHE A 155 22.98 -8.06 -1.42
CA PHE A 155 23.95 -8.71 -2.30
C PHE A 155 23.88 -10.24 -2.28
N THR A 156 22.87 -10.83 -1.64
CA THR A 156 22.67 -12.28 -1.62
C THR A 156 21.26 -12.68 -2.01
N ASP A 157 21.10 -13.95 -2.37
CA ASP A 157 19.85 -14.62 -2.72
C ASP A 157 18.99 -14.98 -1.50
N GLY A 158 19.48 -14.81 -0.28
CA GLY A 158 18.79 -15.24 0.95
C GLY A 158 19.31 -16.54 1.56
N SER A 159 20.19 -17.25 0.85
CA SER A 159 20.79 -18.51 1.33
C SER A 159 21.80 -18.24 2.44
N VAL A 160 21.72 -19.01 3.52
CA VAL A 160 22.64 -18.91 4.67
C VAL A 160 24.10 -19.06 4.22
N LYS A 161 24.40 -19.99 3.29
CA LYS A 161 25.77 -20.20 2.80
C LYS A 161 26.32 -18.99 2.06
N ALA A 162 25.54 -18.41 1.15
CA ALA A 162 25.93 -17.23 0.40
C ALA A 162 26.13 -16.01 1.32
N MET A 163 25.24 -15.85 2.31
CA MET A 163 25.38 -14.81 3.34
C MET A 163 26.64 -14.98 4.19
N GLU A 164 26.98 -16.21 4.58
CA GLU A 164 28.20 -16.48 5.33
C GLU A 164 29.48 -16.21 4.53
N GLU A 165 29.51 -16.61 3.26
CA GLU A 165 30.64 -16.36 2.37
C GLU A 165 30.85 -14.87 2.14
N LEU A 166 29.78 -14.13 1.85
CA LEU A 166 29.83 -12.68 1.71
C LEU A 166 30.26 -12.01 3.02
N ALA A 167 29.67 -12.41 4.15
CA ALA A 167 30.01 -11.86 5.46
C ALA A 167 31.49 -12.04 5.84
N LYS A 168 32.13 -13.13 5.44
CA LYS A 168 33.59 -13.34 5.64
C LYS A 168 34.45 -12.36 4.85
N SER A 169 33.96 -11.90 3.69
CA SER A 169 34.65 -10.92 2.85
C SER A 169 34.46 -9.46 3.30
N LEU A 170 33.43 -9.20 4.12
CA LEU A 170 33.09 -7.86 4.58
C LEU A 170 33.92 -7.47 5.81
N SER A 171 34.23 -6.18 5.91
CA SER A 171 34.82 -5.61 7.12
C SER A 171 33.82 -5.73 8.28
N LYS A 172 34.28 -6.24 9.42
CA LYS A 172 33.49 -6.27 10.66
C LYS A 172 33.04 -4.85 11.00
N LYS A 173 31.81 -4.69 11.49
CA LYS A 173 31.33 -3.47 12.12
C LYS A 173 32.32 -3.12 13.22
N THR A 174 33.18 -2.14 12.94
CA THR A 174 33.93 -1.46 13.98
C THR A 174 32.88 -0.88 14.92
N GLU A 175 32.81 -1.42 16.13
CA GLU A 175 32.10 -0.77 17.23
C GLU A 175 32.64 0.65 17.27
N THR A 176 31.85 1.61 16.80
CA THR A 176 32.09 3.01 17.12
C THR A 176 31.99 3.06 18.62
N LYS A 177 33.14 2.99 19.31
CA LYS A 177 33.26 3.32 20.72
C LYS A 177 32.48 4.61 20.87
N THR A 178 31.33 4.55 21.51
CA THR A 178 30.62 5.72 21.99
C THR A 178 31.63 6.43 22.86
N LEU A 179 32.26 7.46 22.32
CA LEU A 179 33.03 8.41 23.10
C LEU A 179 32.00 8.98 24.07
N LEU A 180 32.01 8.49 25.30
CA LEU A 180 31.35 9.13 26.42
C LEU A 180 31.88 10.56 26.40
N SER A 181 31.08 11.51 25.91
CA SER A 181 31.44 12.91 26.04
C SER A 181 31.46 13.15 27.55
N ASP A 182 32.65 13.38 28.09
CA ASP A 182 32.83 13.81 29.47
C ASP A 182 32.09 15.14 29.61
N SER A 183 30.84 15.04 30.07
CA SER A 183 30.07 16.19 30.50
C SER A 183 30.84 16.74 31.69
N SER A 184 31.66 17.74 31.42
CA SER A 184 32.39 18.57 32.38
C SER A 184 31.40 19.32 33.29
N LYS A 185 30.56 18.60 34.03
CA LYS A 185 29.78 19.12 35.14
C LYS A 185 30.75 19.29 36.29
N THR A 186 31.38 20.46 36.30
CA THR A 186 32.11 21.02 37.43
C THR A 186 31.27 20.88 38.69
N ALA A 187 31.66 19.95 39.57
CA ALA A 187 31.27 19.94 40.96
C ALA A 187 31.90 21.17 41.63
N GLY A 188 31.14 22.26 41.71
CA GLY A 188 31.59 23.51 42.31
C GLY A 188 30.43 24.29 42.92
N GLY A 189 30.18 24.04 44.22
CA GLY A 189 29.77 25.07 45.18
C GLY A 189 28.30 25.53 45.19
N VAL A 190 27.52 24.94 46.11
CA VAL A 190 26.76 25.60 47.20
C VAL A 190 25.92 26.86 46.86
N GLN A 191 24.57 26.77 46.94
CA GLN A 191 23.69 27.32 48.01
C GLN A 191 22.22 27.39 47.56
N MET A 192 21.30 26.79 48.37
CA MET A 192 19.93 27.23 48.77
C MET A 192 18.92 27.72 47.70
N ALA A 193 17.60 27.58 47.77
CA ALA A 193 16.60 27.06 48.71
C ALA A 193 15.26 26.89 47.96
N ASP A 194 14.36 26.10 48.55
CA ASP A 194 12.88 26.16 48.49
C ASP A 194 12.15 26.48 47.16
N SER A 195 11.34 25.54 46.68
CA SER A 195 9.87 25.62 46.87
C SER A 195 9.10 24.64 45.97
N SER A 196 8.18 23.90 46.61
CA SER A 196 6.87 23.45 46.12
C SER A 196 6.69 23.01 44.65
N GLY A 197 6.53 21.71 44.45
CA GLY A 197 5.89 21.16 43.23
C GLY A 197 5.43 19.69 43.32
N GLY A 198 5.63 19.03 44.46
CA GLY A 198 5.20 17.64 44.66
C GLY A 198 3.73 17.57 45.09
N LYS A 199 2.83 17.36 44.13
CA LYS A 199 1.51 16.72 44.27
C LYS A 199 0.79 16.85 42.93
N MET A 200 0.65 15.75 42.18
CA MET A 200 -0.47 15.46 41.26
C MET A 200 -0.11 14.20 40.46
N LEU A 201 -0.27 13.01 41.06
CA LEU A 201 -0.41 11.73 40.35
C LEU A 201 -0.79 10.65 41.38
N SER A 202 -2.00 10.77 41.94
CA SER A 202 -2.61 9.75 42.80
C SER A 202 -4.08 9.51 42.43
N GLY A 203 -4.40 9.48 41.13
CA GLY A 203 -5.79 9.47 40.66
C GLY A 203 -6.15 8.52 39.52
N PHE A 204 -5.26 7.65 39.04
CA PHE A 204 -5.56 6.83 37.84
C PHE A 204 -5.72 5.32 38.06
N GLU A 205 -5.54 4.79 39.29
CA GLU A 205 -5.56 3.33 39.53
C GLU A 205 -6.82 2.76 40.21
N GLN A 206 -7.97 3.45 40.14
CA GLN A 206 -9.18 2.99 40.86
C GLN A 206 -10.44 2.82 40.01
N LEU A 207 -10.32 2.53 38.71
CA LEU A 207 -11.49 2.33 37.83
C LEU A 207 -11.52 1.05 36.99
N HIS A 208 -10.61 0.09 37.21
CA HIS A 208 -10.72 -1.25 36.61
C HIS A 208 -10.29 -2.35 37.58
N LYS A 209 -11.16 -2.63 38.56
CA LYS A 209 -11.37 -3.98 39.10
C LYS A 209 -12.85 -4.17 39.38
#